data_AF-A0AAX4IUZ2-F1
#
_entry.id   AF-A0AAX4IUZ2-F1
#
_cell.length_a   1.000
_cell.length_b   1.000
_cell.length_c   1.000
_cell.angle_alpha   90.00
_cell.angle_beta   90.00
_cell.angle_gamma   90.00
#
_symmetry.space_group_name_H-M   'P 1'
#
loop_
_entity.id
_entity.type
_entity.pdbx_description
1 polymer ?
#
loop_
_entity_poly.entity_id
_entity_poly.type
_entity_poly.pdbx_seq_one_letter_code
_entity_poly.pdbx_strand_id
1 'polypeptide(L)'
;MPSIIDGRVSRRPYTRSETATRVTHLVRNPGLLTAREVVCGVYLAYVAYVAALTLRSVAYLVSNADGRAMWCPADPPVPDWYPPGWKVELSRWDCFRMLRWMVLRRIGALAYEVFAWGCCAALGAFVAEEGIRWARGR
;
A
#
# COMPACT_ATOMS: atom_id res chain seq x y z
N MET A 1 4.71 22.14 13.11
CA MET A 1 4.76 21.56 14.46
C MET A 1 6.08 21.97 15.11
N PRO A 2 6.07 22.61 16.29
CA PRO A 2 7.30 22.88 17.03
C PRO A 2 7.94 21.54 17.49
N SER A 3 9.27 21.50 17.53
CA SER A 3 10.02 20.35 18.03
C SER A 3 10.25 20.48 19.53
N ILE A 4 10.29 19.37 20.26
CA ILE A 4 10.71 19.36 21.66
C ILE A 4 12.11 18.74 21.72
N ILE A 5 13.09 19.54 22.15
CA ILE A 5 14.51 19.17 22.20
C ILE A 5 14.99 19.47 23.62
N ASP A 6 15.50 18.46 24.32
CA ASP A 6 15.92 18.55 25.73
C ASP A 6 14.85 19.16 26.65
N GLY A 7 13.59 18.78 26.44
CA GLY A 7 12.45 19.28 27.22
C GLY A 7 12.01 20.70 26.88
N ARG A 8 12.62 21.37 25.89
CA ARG A 8 12.26 22.73 25.47
C ARG A 8 11.57 22.73 24.12
N VAL A 9 10.52 23.53 23.99
CA VAL A 9 9.82 23.76 22.72
C VAL A 9 10.70 24.66 21.83
N SER A 10 11.20 24.09 20.74
CA SER A 10 11.99 24.76 19.73
C SER A 10 11.20 24.92 18.42
N ARG A 11 11.48 26.01 17.70
CA ARG A 11 10.91 26.26 16.37
C ARG A 11 11.72 25.61 15.24
N ARG A 12 12.88 25.01 15.54
CA ARG A 12 13.71 24.34 14.53
C ARG A 12 13.20 22.93 14.21
N PRO A 13 13.31 22.45 12.96
CA PRO A 13 13.03 21.05 12.66
C PRO A 13 14.06 20.13 13.34
N TYR A 14 13.66 18.89 13.63
CA TYR A 14 14.56 17.88 14.18
C TYR A 14 15.69 17.53 13.21
N THR A 15 16.88 17.28 13.74
CA THR A 15 17.96 16.66 12.96
C THR A 15 17.68 15.16 12.75
N ARG A 16 18.40 14.53 11.81
CA ARG A 16 18.25 13.07 11.54
C ARG A 16 18.56 12.23 12.78
N SER A 17 19.58 12.60 13.56
CA SER A 17 19.96 11.91 14.79
C SER A 17 18.89 12.08 15.87
N GLU A 18 18.39 13.30 16.11
CA GLU A 18 17.31 13.55 17.07
C GLU A 18 16.03 12.78 16.71
N THR A 19 15.72 12.68 15.41
CA THR A 19 14.58 11.91 14.92
C THR A 19 14.76 10.41 15.21
N ALA A 20 15.95 9.87 14.92
CA ALA A 20 16.26 8.47 15.20
C ALA A 20 16.20 8.17 16.71
N THR A 21 16.78 9.03 17.55
CA THR A 21 16.77 8.88 19.01
C THR A 21 15.34 8.87 19.53
N ARG A 22 14.47 9.76 19.04
CA ARG A 22 13.05 9.79 19.43
C ARG A 22 12.31 8.51 19.05
N VAL A 23 12.54 7.99 17.84
CA VAL A 23 11.97 6.70 17.41
C VAL A 23 12.47 5.57 18.31
N THR A 24 13.77 5.50 18.58
CA THR A 24 14.32 4.47 19.47
C THR A 24 13.79 4.58 20.90
N HIS A 25 13.51 5.79 21.37
CA HIS A 25 12.93 6.03 22.69
C HIS A 25 11.47 5.56 22.77
N LEU A 26 10.68 5.77 21.71
CA LEU A 26 9.31 5.24 21.60
C LEU A 26 9.30 3.70 21.52
N VAL A 27 10.27 3.11 20.83
CA VAL A 27 10.42 1.64 20.76
C VAL A 27 10.79 1.05 22.12
N ARG A 28 11.69 1.71 22.88
CA ARG A 28 12.08 1.27 24.23
C ARG A 28 11.03 1.53 25.29
N ASN A 29 10.11 2.47 25.07
CA ASN A 29 9.05 2.84 26.00
C ASN A 29 7.68 2.78 25.32
N PRO A 30 7.18 1.57 25.01
CA PRO A 30 5.93 1.39 24.26
C PRO A 30 4.70 1.96 25.00
N GLY A 31 4.77 2.12 26.32
CA GLY A 31 3.71 2.74 27.13
C GLY A 31 3.49 4.24 26.88
N LEU A 32 4.39 4.89 26.14
CA LEU A 32 4.22 6.29 25.71
C LEU A 32 3.31 6.43 24.47
N LEU A 33 3.04 5.33 23.76
CA LEU A 33 2.20 5.32 22.59
C LEU A 33 0.73 5.21 23.00
N THR A 34 -0.11 6.04 22.40
CA THR A 34 -1.57 5.87 22.47
C THR A 34 -1.99 4.67 21.62
N ALA A 35 -3.10 4.02 21.98
CA ALA A 35 -3.62 2.90 21.18
C ALA A 35 -3.89 3.30 19.72
N ARG A 36 -4.31 4.55 19.49
CA ARG A 36 -4.47 5.12 18.15
C ARG A 36 -3.16 5.20 17.37
N GLU A 37 -2.06 5.63 18.00
CA GLU A 37 -0.75 5.66 17.33
C GLU A 37 -0.27 4.26 16.96
N VAL A 38 -0.51 3.26 17.82
CA VAL A 38 -0.19 1.85 17.52
C VAL A 38 -1.01 1.33 16.35
N VAL A 39 -2.33 1.51 16.38
CA VAL A 39 -3.24 1.04 15.30
C VAL A 39 -2.91 1.74 13.97
N CYS A 40 -2.68 3.05 13.98
CA CYS A 40 -2.24 3.78 12.79
C CYS A 40 -0.88 3.28 12.27
N GLY A 41 0.07 3.00 13.16
CA GLY A 41 1.38 2.46 12.79
C GLY A 41 1.29 1.09 12.12
N VAL A 42 0.50 0.17 12.68
CA VAL A 42 0.24 -1.15 12.09
C VAL A 42 -0.43 -1.02 10.73
N TYR A 43 -1.42 -0.12 10.61
CA TYR A 43 -2.10 0.13 9.35
C TYR A 43 -1.15 0.69 8.27
N LEU A 44 -0.28 1.65 8.62
CA LEU A 44 0.72 2.17 7.69
C LEU A 44 1.72 1.09 7.22
N ALA A 45 2.14 0.20 8.13
CA ALA A 45 3.00 -0.93 7.78
C ALA A 45 2.30 -1.91 6.83
N TYR A 46 1.01 -2.20 7.08
CA TYR A 46 0.18 -3.02 6.19
C TYR A 46 0.06 -2.39 4.80
N VAL A 47 -0.27 -1.10 4.71
CA VAL A 47 -0.37 -0.38 3.43
C VAL A 47 0.96 -0.43 2.67
N ALA A 48 2.08 -0.23 3.36
CA ALA A 48 3.41 -0.30 2.75
C ALA A 48 3.70 -1.71 2.18
N TYR A 49 3.34 -2.76 2.91
CA TYR A 49 3.48 -4.15 2.46
C TYR A 49 2.64 -4.44 1.21
N VAL A 50 1.36 -4.09 1.21
CA VAL A 50 0.46 -4.31 0.07
C VAL A 50 0.89 -3.48 -1.14
N ALA A 51 1.33 -2.24 -0.92
CA ALA A 51 1.89 -1.40 -1.98
C ALA A 51 3.16 -2.01 -2.59
N ALA A 52 4.05 -2.57 -1.77
CA ALA A 52 5.26 -3.25 -2.25
C ALA A 52 4.93 -4.49 -3.10
N LEU A 53 3.98 -5.32 -2.67
CA LEU A 53 3.50 -6.45 -3.46
C LEU A 53 2.86 -6.00 -4.78
N THR A 54 2.08 -4.93 -4.74
CA THR A 54 1.42 -4.38 -5.93
C THR A 54 2.45 -3.85 -6.92
N LEU A 55 3.44 -3.08 -6.47
CA LEU A 55 4.55 -2.61 -7.30
C LEU A 55 5.33 -3.77 -7.91
N ARG A 56 5.60 -4.83 -7.13
CA ARG A 56 6.25 -6.04 -7.64
C ARG A 56 5.42 -6.73 -8.73
N SER A 57 4.10 -6.80 -8.56
CA SER A 57 3.20 -7.38 -9.57
C SER A 57 3.13 -6.54 -10.85
N VAL A 58 3.10 -5.21 -10.73
CA VAL A 58 3.12 -4.29 -11.87
C VAL A 58 4.46 -4.34 -12.58
N ALA A 59 5.56 -4.38 -11.84
CA ALA A 59 6.90 -4.57 -12.39
C ALA A 59 6.97 -5.88 -13.19
N TYR A 60 6.50 -7.00 -12.63
CA TYR A 60 6.44 -8.27 -13.36
C TYR A 60 5.65 -8.17 -14.68
N LEU A 61 4.49 -7.51 -14.67
CA LEU A 61 3.65 -7.32 -15.86
C LEU A 61 4.31 -6.46 -16.94
N VAL A 62 5.10 -5.45 -16.55
CA VAL A 62 5.64 -4.44 -17.47
C VAL A 62 7.07 -4.78 -17.94
N SER A 63 7.93 -5.27 -17.05
CA SER A 63 9.36 -5.43 -17.34
C SER A 63 9.76 -6.85 -17.72
N ASN A 64 9.12 -7.90 -17.19
CA ASN A 64 9.49 -9.27 -17.55
C ASN A 64 8.99 -9.68 -18.94
N ALA A 65 9.83 -10.43 -19.66
CA ALA A 65 9.50 -10.99 -20.97
C ALA A 65 8.36 -12.01 -20.86
N ASP A 66 8.40 -12.89 -19.85
CA ASP A 66 7.35 -13.89 -19.59
C ASP A 66 6.01 -13.23 -19.21
N GLY A 67 6.07 -12.16 -18.42
CA GLY A 67 4.90 -11.35 -18.09
C GLY A 67 4.28 -10.73 -19.33
N ARG A 68 5.10 -10.21 -20.25
CA ARG A 68 4.63 -9.67 -21.53
C ARG A 68 4.11 -10.75 -22.48
N ALA A 69 4.75 -11.91 -22.55
CA ALA A 69 4.34 -13.04 -23.39
C ALA A 69 3.00 -13.64 -22.97
N MET A 70 2.65 -13.59 -21.67
CA MET A 70 1.34 -14.03 -21.18
C MET A 70 0.17 -13.19 -21.75
N TRP A 71 0.41 -11.92 -22.10
CA TRP A 71 -0.65 -11.00 -22.56
C TRP A 71 -0.54 -10.61 -24.03
N CYS A 72 0.68 -10.65 -24.57
CA CYS A 72 1.00 -10.44 -25.97
C CYS A 72 1.86 -11.60 -26.46
N PRO A 73 1.32 -12.83 -26.47
CA PRO A 73 2.01 -13.94 -27.07
C PRO A 73 2.27 -13.63 -28.56
N ALA A 74 3.41 -14.09 -29.07
CA ALA A 74 3.73 -13.95 -30.49
C ALA A 74 2.65 -14.62 -31.38
N ASP A 75 2.01 -15.67 -30.84
CA ASP A 75 0.83 -16.32 -31.39
C ASP A 75 -0.33 -16.25 -30.39
N PRO A 76 -1.34 -15.38 -30.58
CA PRO A 76 -2.51 -15.34 -29.72
C PRO A 76 -3.30 -16.65 -29.82
N PRO A 77 -3.76 -17.23 -28.69
CA PRO A 77 -4.63 -18.40 -28.74
C PRO A 77 -5.91 -18.02 -29.49
N VAL A 78 -6.17 -18.70 -30.61
CA VAL A 78 -7.39 -18.50 -31.40
C VAL A 78 -8.53 -19.13 -30.62
N PRO A 79 -9.58 -18.38 -30.24
CA PRO A 79 -10.73 -18.96 -29.56
C PRO A 79 -11.44 -20.00 -30.44
N ASP A 80 -11.93 -21.10 -29.88
CA ASP A 80 -12.56 -22.20 -30.64
C ASP A 80 -13.80 -21.78 -31.45
N TRP A 81 -14.41 -20.65 -31.10
CA TRP A 81 -15.55 -20.06 -31.81
C TRP A 81 -15.15 -19.21 -33.02
N TYR A 82 -13.84 -19.03 -33.27
CA TYR A 82 -13.33 -18.19 -34.36
C TYR A 82 -13.31 -18.97 -35.69
N PRO A 83 -13.77 -18.39 -36.82
CA PRO A 83 -13.81 -19.09 -38.09
C PRO A 83 -12.40 -19.49 -38.57
N PRO A 84 -12.21 -20.72 -39.09
CA PRO A 84 -10.92 -21.16 -39.60
C PRO A 84 -10.47 -20.28 -40.78
N GLY A 85 -9.23 -19.78 -40.74
CA GLY A 85 -8.61 -18.97 -41.80
C GLY A 85 -8.60 -17.46 -41.55
N TRP A 86 -9.24 -16.96 -40.50
CA TRP A 86 -9.15 -15.57 -40.11
C TRP A 86 -7.92 -15.36 -39.20
N LYS A 87 -6.97 -14.52 -39.63
CA LYS A 87 -5.84 -14.14 -38.79
C LYS A 87 -6.33 -13.15 -37.73
N VAL A 88 -6.21 -13.52 -36.45
CA VAL A 88 -6.36 -12.57 -35.36
C VAL A 88 -5.10 -11.70 -35.34
N GLU A 89 -5.09 -10.62 -36.13
CA GLU A 89 -4.06 -9.60 -36.03
C GLU A 89 -4.34 -8.75 -34.79
N LEU A 90 -3.98 -9.28 -33.62
CA LEU A 90 -3.91 -8.49 -32.40
C LEU A 90 -2.79 -7.47 -32.58
N SER A 91 -3.15 -6.22 -32.83
CA SER A 91 -2.15 -5.18 -32.99
C SER A 91 -1.37 -5.02 -31.68
N ARG A 92 -0.08 -4.69 -31.77
CA ARG A 92 0.73 -4.33 -30.59
C ARG A 92 0.08 -3.23 -29.74
N TRP A 93 -0.78 -2.41 -30.36
CA TRP A 93 -1.49 -1.31 -29.73
C TRP A 93 -2.64 -1.79 -28.83
N ASP A 94 -3.43 -2.78 -29.27
CA ASP A 94 -4.51 -3.36 -28.47
C ASP A 94 -3.97 -4.07 -27.23
N CYS A 95 -2.86 -4.75 -27.45
CA CYS A 95 -2.04 -5.39 -26.43
C CYS A 95 -1.56 -4.39 -25.35
N PHE A 96 -1.04 -3.24 -25.77
CA PHE A 96 -0.66 -2.15 -24.87
C PHE A 96 -1.85 -1.55 -24.11
N ARG A 97 -2.99 -1.41 -24.78
CA ARG A 97 -4.23 -0.88 -24.19
C ARG A 97 -4.75 -1.80 -23.10
N MET A 98 -4.71 -3.11 -23.34
CA MET A 98 -5.14 -4.14 -22.39
C MET A 98 -4.20 -4.21 -21.18
N LEU A 99 -2.87 -4.14 -21.40
CA LEU A 99 -1.88 -4.04 -20.33
C LEU A 99 -2.14 -2.81 -19.45
N ARG A 100 -2.36 -1.64 -20.06
CA ARG A 100 -2.65 -0.39 -19.35
C ARG A 100 -3.94 -0.49 -18.52
N TRP A 101 -4.98 -1.13 -19.05
CA TRP A 101 -6.22 -1.35 -18.32
C TRP A 101 -6.04 -2.27 -17.11
N MET A 102 -5.28 -3.35 -17.25
CA MET A 102 -4.98 -4.27 -16.14
C MET A 102 -4.15 -3.60 -15.03
N VAL A 103 -3.13 -2.81 -15.40
CA VAL A 103 -2.35 -2.02 -14.44
C VAL A 103 -3.27 -1.04 -13.70
N LEU A 104 -4.14 -0.33 -14.42
CA LEU A 104 -5.09 0.60 -13.82
C LEU A 104 -6.04 -0.10 -12.85
N ARG A 105 -6.58 -1.27 -13.23
CA ARG A 105 -7.46 -2.09 -12.39
C ARG A 105 -6.73 -2.55 -11.11
N ARG A 106 -5.45 -2.92 -11.22
CA ARG A 106 -4.65 -3.32 -10.05
C ARG A 106 -4.38 -2.15 -9.10
N ILE A 107 -4.09 -0.96 -9.64
CA ILE A 107 -3.95 0.27 -8.83
C ILE A 107 -5.28 0.62 -8.16
N GLY A 108 -6.41 0.50 -8.86
CA GLY A 108 -7.73 0.72 -8.30
C GLY A 108 -8.08 -0.25 -7.17
N ALA A 109 -7.75 -1.54 -7.32
CA ALA A 109 -7.92 -2.53 -6.26
C ALA A 109 -7.08 -2.20 -5.02
N LEU A 110 -5.81 -1.79 -5.20
CA LEU A 110 -4.96 -1.31 -4.11
C LEU A 110 -5.60 -0.10 -3.40
N ALA A 111 -6.06 0.90 -4.15
CA ALA A 111 -6.69 2.08 -3.58
C ALA A 111 -7.95 1.74 -2.75
N TYR A 112 -8.75 0.78 -3.23
CA TYR A 112 -9.91 0.29 -2.51
C TYR A 112 -9.53 -0.47 -1.24
N GLU A 113 -8.54 -1.36 -1.29
CA GLU A 113 -8.05 -2.08 -0.11
C GLU A 113 -7.49 -1.11 0.93
N VAL A 114 -6.69 -0.13 0.52
CA VAL A 114 -6.20 0.93 1.41
C VAL A 114 -7.39 1.66 2.03
N PHE A 115 -8.36 2.10 1.25
CA PHE A 115 -9.53 2.80 1.79
C PHE A 115 -10.32 1.95 2.80
N ALA A 116 -10.68 0.72 2.45
CA ALA A 116 -11.47 -0.16 3.29
C ALA A 116 -10.76 -0.49 4.61
N TRP A 117 -9.48 -0.88 4.54
CA TRP A 117 -8.68 -1.16 5.75
C TRP A 117 -8.40 0.10 6.55
N GLY A 118 -8.33 1.27 5.92
CA GLY A 118 -8.21 2.56 6.60
C GLY A 118 -9.42 2.89 7.45
N CYS A 119 -10.64 2.59 6.96
CA CYS A 119 -11.87 2.71 7.75
C CYS A 119 -11.85 1.76 8.96
N CYS A 120 -11.44 0.50 8.76
CA CYS A 120 -11.32 -0.47 9.86
C CYS A 120 -10.29 -0.02 10.92
N ALA A 121 -9.13 0.50 10.48
CA ALA A 121 -8.10 1.00 11.38
C ALA A 121 -8.57 2.23 12.17
N ALA A 122 -9.28 3.16 11.53
CA ALA A 122 -9.84 4.33 12.19
C ALA A 122 -10.85 3.92 13.27
N LEU A 123 -11.80 3.05 12.94
CA LEU A 123 -12.79 2.53 13.90
C LEU A 123 -12.12 1.75 15.04
N GLY A 124 -11.16 0.87 14.72
CA GLY A 124 -10.41 0.12 15.73
C GLY A 124 -9.64 1.02 16.69
N ALA A 125 -9.04 2.11 16.19
CA ALA A 125 -8.36 3.09 17.02
C ALA A 125 -9.32 3.81 17.99
N PHE A 126 -10.49 4.24 17.51
CA PHE A 126 -11.52 4.87 18.36
C PHE A 126 -12.04 3.90 19.43
N VAL A 127 -12.35 2.66 19.06
CA VAL A 127 -12.83 1.63 20.00
C VAL A 127 -11.76 1.30 21.04
N ALA A 128 -10.49 1.19 20.62
CA ALA A 128 -9.39 0.90 21.52
C ALA A 128 -9.15 2.04 22.53
N GLU A 129 -9.21 3.31 22.08
CA GLU A 129 -9.12 4.46 22.99
C GLU A 129 -10.27 4.47 24.00
N GLU A 130 -11.49 4.22 23.56
CA GLU A 130 -12.66 4.22 24.44
C GLU A 130 -12.65 3.05 25.43
N GLY A 131 -12.20 1.87 24.99
CA GLY A 131 -11.98 0.72 25.86
C GLY A 131 -10.95 0.98 26.95
N ILE A 132 -9.84 1.65 26.62
CA ILE A 132 -8.82 2.03 27.61
C ILE A 132 -9.36 3.06 28.61
N ARG A 133 -10.16 4.03 28.15
CA ARG A 133 -10.82 5.00 29.04
C ARG A 133 -11.74 4.30 30.03
N TRP A 134 -12.56 3.38 29.54
CA TRP A 134 -13.47 2.62 30.38
C TRP A 134 -12.75 1.72 31.39
N ALA A 135 -11.63 1.11 30.99
CA ALA A 135 -10.79 0.30 31.88
C ALA A 135 -10.08 1.12 32.97
N ARG A 136 -9.79 2.41 32.75
CA ARG A 136 -9.20 3.31 33.75
C ARG A 136 -10.21 3.99 34.67
N GLY A 137 -11.49 4.03 34.27
CA GLY A 137 -12.59 4.58 35.07
C GLY A 137 -13.20 3.58 36.06
N ARG A 138 -12.68 2.36 36.12
CA ARG A 138 -12.94 1.32 37.13
C ARG A 138 -11.71 1.16 38.00
#